data_AF-A0A0N0U9N3-F1
#
_entry.id   AF-A0A0N0U9N3-F1
#
_cell.length_a   1.000
_cell.length_b   1.000
_cell.length_c   1.000
_cell.angle_alpha   90.00
_cell.angle_beta   90.00
_cell.angle_gamma   90.00
#
_symmetry.space_group_name_H-M   'P 1'
#
loop_
_entity.id
_entity.type
_entity.pdbx_description
1 polymer ?
#
loop_
_entity_poly.entity_id
_entity_poly.type
_entity_poly.pdbx_seq_one_letter_code
_entity_poly.pdbx_strand_id
1 'polypeptide(L)'
;METFERAVDEYGPGQLWVGSFVAVLLVAVGAVMAAPQAVWDRFLWQYFWGPVYADAKSASCAEMTASGPQPLYDGCSAAIQEGRLIAEPGYTIVSEVGYMLILVYMLVGVYFLLERLDIAEDPKLYFAFVPFMLLGGALRTVEDATDRAVDAGVTPIVEYPLSSLIISPVIYGTVFLLTLLVLVACVDLEQRGVIDSYYRTTGAIGGAFVAVTLLYLTFVALTREYATLYPSVLITTVMLASALSYGLYRLFESYRPALNNGTGYIGLLVIWGHAIDGVANVLLADWLDALNVPLTYYPKHPANEFIIEATEALQPASLSAAIGTSWPFLIVKLAVASLVVSLFNQEFIDDSPRYALLLLIAVTAVGLGPGTRDMLRATFGI
;
A
#
# COMPACT_ATOMS: atom_id res chain seq x y z
N MET A 1 26.60 27.75 1.12
CA MET A 1 27.04 26.88 0.01
C MET A 1 28.34 26.18 0.38
N GLU A 2 29.42 26.89 0.70
CA GLU A 2 30.71 26.29 1.09
C GLU A 2 30.65 25.29 2.27
N THR A 3 29.75 25.50 3.25
CA THR A 3 29.60 24.59 4.40
C THR A 3 28.89 23.28 4.06
N PHE A 4 27.96 23.28 3.10
CA PHE A 4 27.22 22.08 2.71
C PHE A 4 28.08 21.19 1.81
N GLU A 5 28.73 21.78 0.81
CA GLU A 5 29.67 21.08 -0.09
C GLU A 5 30.78 20.41 0.71
N ARG A 6 31.38 21.14 1.66
CA ARG A 6 32.40 20.58 2.56
C ARG A 6 31.91 19.42 3.43
N ALA A 7 30.67 19.48 3.92
CA ALA A 7 30.10 18.40 4.73
C ALA A 7 29.79 17.16 3.88
N VAL A 8 29.35 17.34 2.64
CA VAL A 8 29.15 16.24 1.67
C VAL A 8 30.49 15.57 1.35
N ASP A 9 31.54 16.34 1.13
CA ASP A 9 32.89 15.81 0.85
C ASP A 9 33.47 15.04 2.05
N GLU A 10 33.15 15.45 3.29
CA GLU A 10 33.73 14.86 4.50
C GLU A 10 33.01 13.58 4.97
N TYR A 11 31.68 13.54 4.94
CA TYR A 11 30.88 12.43 5.49
C TYR A 11 30.19 11.58 4.41
N GLY A 12 30.03 12.10 3.20
CA GLY A 12 29.29 11.45 2.12
C GLY A 12 27.76 11.53 2.28
N PRO A 13 26.99 11.45 1.18
CA PRO A 13 25.53 11.66 1.20
C PRO A 13 24.76 10.70 2.12
N GLY A 14 25.14 9.42 2.13
CA GLY A 14 24.47 8.40 2.95
C GLY A 14 24.62 8.64 4.46
N GLN A 15 25.80 9.05 4.93
CA GLN A 15 25.99 9.36 6.36
C GLN A 15 25.24 10.63 6.75
N LEU A 16 25.20 11.63 5.87
CA LEU A 16 24.42 12.84 6.10
C LEU A 16 22.92 12.53 6.19
N TRP A 17 22.39 11.63 5.35
CA TRP A 17 21.00 11.19 5.43
C TRP A 17 20.70 10.47 6.75
N VAL A 18 21.61 9.60 7.22
CA VAL A 18 21.47 8.96 8.55
C VAL A 18 21.50 10.00 9.66
N GLY A 19 22.43 10.96 9.58
CA GLY A 19 22.53 12.06 10.53
C GLY A 19 21.26 12.91 10.59
N SER A 20 20.69 13.27 9.44
CA SER A 20 19.42 14.01 9.37
C SER A 20 18.25 13.18 9.90
N PHE A 21 18.22 11.88 9.63
CA PHE A 21 17.18 10.98 10.15
C PHE A 21 17.22 10.93 11.69
N VAL A 22 18.41 10.73 12.27
CA VAL A 22 18.59 10.75 13.73
C VAL A 22 18.22 12.11 14.32
N ALA A 23 18.62 13.21 13.68
CA ALA A 23 18.25 14.55 14.15
C ALA A 23 16.74 14.78 14.14
N VAL A 24 16.03 14.39 13.07
CA VAL A 24 14.56 14.47 12.98
C VAL A 24 13.90 13.66 14.09
N LEU A 25 14.37 12.44 14.36
CA LEU A 25 13.85 11.60 15.44
C LEU A 25 14.07 12.24 16.81
N LEU A 26 15.26 12.77 17.09
CA LEU A 26 15.56 13.43 18.36
C LEU A 26 14.70 14.69 18.56
N VAL A 27 14.49 15.48 17.51
CA VAL A 27 13.61 16.65 17.55
C VAL A 27 12.16 16.23 17.79
N ALA A 28 11.67 15.20 17.10
CA ALA A 28 10.31 14.70 17.27
C ALA A 28 10.09 14.19 18.71
N VAL A 29 11.02 13.39 19.22
CA VAL A 29 11.00 12.87 20.60
C VAL A 29 11.08 14.01 21.62
N GLY A 30 11.97 14.99 21.40
CA GLY A 30 12.06 16.19 22.23
C GLY A 30 10.78 17.02 22.21
N ALA A 31 10.12 17.17 21.06
CA ALA A 31 8.86 17.89 20.91
C ALA A 31 7.70 17.18 21.62
N VAL A 32 7.63 15.85 21.53
CA VAL A 32 6.66 15.03 22.29
C VAL A 32 6.85 15.20 23.80
N MET A 33 8.10 15.18 24.29
CA MET A 33 8.38 15.38 25.71
C MET A 33 8.09 16.81 26.18
N ALA A 34 8.38 17.82 25.34
CA ALA A 34 8.20 19.23 25.70
C ALA A 34 6.73 19.68 25.66
N ALA A 35 5.93 19.12 24.75
CA ALA A 35 4.54 19.52 24.54
C ALA A 35 3.64 18.32 24.17
N PRO A 36 3.43 17.35 25.10
CA PRO A 36 2.73 16.11 24.80
C PRO A 36 1.29 16.32 24.30
N GLN A 37 0.54 17.26 24.89
CA GLN A 37 -0.84 17.54 24.46
C GLN A 37 -0.92 18.12 23.04
N ALA A 38 0.08 18.91 22.63
CA ALA A 38 0.07 19.54 21.31
C ALA A 38 0.63 18.60 20.23
N VAL A 39 1.72 17.89 20.55
CA VAL A 39 2.48 17.09 19.58
C VAL A 39 2.02 15.64 19.56
N TRP A 40 1.85 15.01 20.73
CA TRP A 40 1.35 13.64 20.80
C TRP A 40 -0.16 13.61 20.60
N ASP A 41 -0.96 14.16 21.51
CA ASP A 41 -2.42 13.98 21.47
C ASP A 41 -3.05 14.59 20.20
N ARG A 42 -2.85 15.90 19.99
CA ARG A 42 -3.51 16.67 18.92
C ARG A 42 -2.88 16.54 17.54
N PHE A 43 -1.73 15.88 17.40
CA PHE A 43 -1.07 15.75 16.11
C PHE A 43 -0.71 14.30 15.77
N LEU A 44 0.28 13.70 16.44
CA LEU A 44 0.74 12.34 16.13
C LEU A 44 -0.36 11.31 16.37
N TRP A 45 -1.02 11.37 17.53
CA TRP A 45 -2.13 10.49 17.83
C TRP A 45 -3.32 10.81 16.94
N GLN A 46 -3.82 12.05 16.92
CA GLN A 46 -5.05 12.37 16.18
C GLN A 46 -4.98 11.99 14.69
N TYR A 47 -3.85 12.26 14.03
CA TYR A 47 -3.74 12.07 12.57
C TYR A 47 -3.05 10.77 12.15
N PHE A 48 -2.18 10.18 12.97
CA PHE A 48 -1.39 9.02 12.56
C PHE A 48 -1.74 7.75 13.36
N TRP A 49 -1.69 7.79 14.69
CA TRP A 49 -1.85 6.57 15.51
C TRP A 49 -3.30 6.26 15.92
N GLY A 50 -4.11 7.28 16.19
CA GLY A 50 -5.52 7.19 16.56
C GLY A 50 -6.36 6.49 15.50
N PRO A 51 -6.22 6.80 14.19
CA PRO A 51 -6.88 6.05 13.12
C PRO A 51 -6.52 4.57 13.11
N VAL A 52 -5.23 4.25 13.29
CA VAL A 52 -4.74 2.85 13.36
C VAL A 52 -5.30 2.14 14.59
N TYR A 53 -5.38 2.84 15.73
CA TYR A 53 -5.97 2.30 16.95
C TYR A 53 -7.47 2.03 16.81
N ALA A 54 -8.21 2.94 16.15
CA ALA A 54 -9.63 2.76 15.87
C ALA A 54 -9.87 1.56 14.92
N ASP A 55 -9.10 1.46 13.83
CA ASP A 55 -9.15 0.33 12.88
C ASP A 55 -8.87 -0.99 13.63
N ALA A 56 -7.80 -1.05 14.44
CA ALA A 56 -7.42 -2.25 15.20
C ALA A 56 -8.42 -2.72 16.26
N LYS A 57 -9.39 -1.87 16.63
CA LYS A 57 -10.46 -2.17 17.59
C LYS A 57 -11.81 -2.36 16.92
N SER A 58 -11.83 -2.33 15.58
CA SER A 58 -13.04 -2.36 14.76
C SER A 58 -14.05 -1.30 15.24
N ALA A 59 -13.55 -0.14 15.69
CA ALA A 59 -14.33 0.94 16.27
C ALA A 59 -14.60 2.02 15.23
N SER A 60 -15.77 2.65 15.28
CA SER A 60 -16.13 3.75 14.37
C SER A 60 -15.21 4.96 14.54
N CYS A 61 -14.70 5.20 15.75
CA CYS A 61 -13.66 6.17 16.03
C CYS A 61 -12.95 5.84 17.35
N ALA A 62 -11.91 6.59 17.67
CA ALA A 62 -11.25 6.55 18.97
C ALA A 62 -11.21 7.95 19.59
N GLU A 63 -11.35 8.02 20.91
CA GLU A 63 -11.22 9.25 21.70
C GLU A 63 -9.94 9.21 22.53
N MET A 64 -9.17 10.29 22.49
CA MET A 64 -8.07 10.49 23.44
C MET A 64 -8.62 11.11 24.72
N THR A 65 -8.66 10.30 25.78
CA THR A 65 -9.06 10.73 27.13
C THR A 65 -7.83 10.99 28.01
N ALA A 66 -8.02 11.57 29.19
CA ALA A 66 -6.96 11.71 30.19
C ALA A 66 -6.37 10.36 30.65
N SER A 67 -7.10 9.25 30.46
CA SER A 67 -6.64 7.89 30.77
C SER A 67 -5.97 7.18 29.58
N GLY A 68 -5.91 7.84 28.42
CA GLY A 68 -5.42 7.27 27.16
C GLY A 68 -6.54 7.05 26.13
N PRO A 69 -6.21 6.41 24.99
CA PRO A 69 -7.14 6.22 23.89
C PRO A 69 -8.22 5.17 24.22
N GLN A 70 -9.49 5.50 23.95
CA GLN A 70 -10.64 4.61 24.12
C GLN A 70 -11.39 4.45 22.80
N PRO A 71 -11.80 3.23 22.42
CA PRO A 71 -12.62 3.02 21.23
C PRO A 71 -14.06 3.50 21.45
N LEU A 72 -14.65 4.11 20.43
CA LEU A 72 -16.05 4.48 20.37
C LEU A 72 -16.69 3.78 19.16
N TYR A 73 -17.74 3.00 19.43
CA TYR A 73 -18.49 2.27 18.41
C TYR A 73 -19.67 3.07 17.85
N ASP A 74 -20.10 4.11 18.56
CA ASP A 74 -21.21 4.98 18.17
C ASP A 74 -20.96 6.41 18.67
N GLY A 75 -21.64 7.38 18.05
CA GLY A 75 -21.67 8.76 18.55
C GLY A 75 -20.43 9.60 18.22
N CYS A 76 -19.60 9.18 17.26
CA CYS A 76 -18.41 9.90 16.80
C CYS A 76 -18.72 11.35 16.42
N SER A 77 -19.78 11.59 15.64
CA SER A 77 -20.16 12.95 15.22
C SER A 77 -20.54 13.85 16.39
N ALA A 78 -21.22 13.33 17.42
CA ALA A 78 -21.56 14.09 18.62
C ALA A 78 -20.29 14.43 19.42
N ALA A 79 -19.37 13.46 19.55
CA ALA A 79 -18.09 13.67 20.22
C ALA A 79 -17.24 14.76 19.53
N ILE A 80 -17.21 14.76 18.19
CA ILE A 80 -16.53 15.79 17.40
C ILE A 80 -17.18 17.17 17.64
N GLN A 81 -18.52 17.25 17.64
CA GLN A 81 -19.25 18.51 17.88
C GLN A 81 -19.03 19.06 19.29
N GLU A 82 -18.82 18.19 20.28
CA GLU A 82 -18.45 18.55 21.65
C GLU A 82 -16.99 19.02 21.78
N GLY A 83 -16.22 18.98 20.69
CA GLY A 83 -14.80 19.37 20.68
C GLY A 83 -13.89 18.35 21.34
N ARG A 84 -14.33 17.09 21.46
CA ARG A 84 -13.47 15.99 21.95
C ARG A 84 -12.41 15.64 20.92
N LEU A 85 -11.30 15.08 21.41
CA LEU A 85 -10.18 14.71 20.58
C LEU A 85 -10.42 13.32 19.97
N ILE A 86 -10.99 13.32 18.77
CA ILE A 86 -11.43 12.12 18.05
C ILE A 86 -10.52 11.84 16.85
N ALA A 87 -10.28 10.55 16.61
CA ALA A 87 -9.64 10.03 15.41
C ALA A 87 -10.54 8.96 14.77
N GLU A 88 -10.80 9.07 13.46
CA GLU A 88 -11.60 8.12 12.69
C GLU A 88 -10.69 7.16 11.90
N PRO A 89 -11.07 5.90 11.67
CA PRO A 89 -10.31 4.97 10.82
C PRO A 89 -10.11 5.52 9.41
N GLY A 90 -8.99 5.13 8.79
CA GLY A 90 -8.64 5.58 7.43
C GLY A 90 -7.66 6.75 7.43
N TYR A 91 -7.67 7.52 6.34
CA TYR A 91 -6.70 8.61 6.11
C TYR A 91 -7.37 9.97 6.15
N THR A 92 -6.73 10.89 6.87
CA THR A 92 -6.98 12.34 6.74
C THR A 92 -6.00 12.95 5.73
N ILE A 93 -6.30 14.14 5.19
CA ILE A 93 -5.38 14.89 4.33
C ILE A 93 -4.02 15.10 5.02
N VAL A 94 -4.02 15.40 6.33
CA VAL A 94 -2.80 15.59 7.13
C VAL A 94 -1.96 14.31 7.13
N SER A 95 -2.60 13.18 7.40
CA SER A 95 -1.93 11.89 7.43
C SER A 95 -1.43 11.49 6.04
N GLU A 96 -2.22 11.70 4.99
CA GLU A 96 -1.87 11.34 3.61
C GLU A 96 -0.63 12.12 3.13
N VAL A 97 -0.61 13.44 3.35
CA VAL A 97 0.57 14.27 3.07
C VAL A 97 1.75 13.87 3.95
N GLY A 98 1.52 13.61 5.24
CA GLY A 98 2.57 13.18 6.17
C GLY A 98 3.24 11.88 5.74
N TYR A 99 2.46 10.85 5.38
CA TYR A 99 2.97 9.59 4.89
C TYR A 99 3.68 9.74 3.54
N MET A 100 3.19 10.59 2.64
CA MET A 100 3.88 10.90 1.38
C MET A 100 5.26 11.54 1.62
N LEU A 101 5.36 12.49 2.55
CA LEU A 101 6.64 13.12 2.89
C LEU A 101 7.63 12.12 3.51
N ILE A 102 7.14 11.27 4.42
CA ILE A 102 7.94 10.19 5.01
C ILE A 102 8.42 9.24 3.91
N LEU A 103 7.53 8.82 3.00
CA LEU A 103 7.85 7.92 1.91
C LEU A 103 8.97 8.50 1.02
N VAL A 104 8.81 9.75 0.55
CA VAL A 104 9.82 10.40 -0.29
C VAL A 104 11.17 10.50 0.43
N TYR A 105 11.17 10.91 1.70
CA TYR A 105 12.38 10.98 2.51
C TYR A 105 13.05 9.61 2.67
N MET A 106 12.25 8.56 2.91
CA MET A 106 12.74 7.20 3.09
C MET A 106 13.25 6.58 1.78
N LEU A 107 12.64 6.88 0.63
CA LEU A 107 13.13 6.43 -0.68
C LEU A 107 14.56 6.92 -0.95
N VAL A 108 14.91 8.14 -0.53
CA VAL A 108 16.29 8.64 -0.61
C VAL A 108 17.23 7.78 0.24
N GLY A 109 16.83 7.41 1.46
CA GLY A 109 17.60 6.51 2.31
C GLY A 109 17.76 5.11 1.71
N VAL A 110 16.70 4.57 1.11
CA VAL A 110 16.73 3.29 0.39
C VAL A 110 17.67 3.38 -0.80
N TYR A 111 17.66 4.46 -1.58
CA TYR A 111 18.58 4.66 -2.68
C TYR A 111 20.05 4.57 -2.21
N PHE A 112 20.42 5.29 -1.14
CA PHE A 112 21.78 5.21 -0.58
C PHE A 112 22.10 3.83 -0.01
N LEU A 113 21.11 3.12 0.55
CA LEU A 113 21.30 1.75 1.01
C LEU A 113 21.57 0.78 -0.16
N LEU A 114 20.82 0.90 -1.25
CA LEU A 114 21.02 0.08 -2.45
C LEU A 114 22.38 0.38 -3.11
N GLU A 115 22.80 1.65 -3.12
CA GLU A 115 24.13 2.05 -3.56
C GLU A 115 25.24 1.48 -2.67
N ARG A 116 25.07 1.54 -1.35
CA ARG A 116 26.00 0.97 -0.38
C ARG A 116 26.16 -0.55 -0.52
N LEU A 117 25.08 -1.24 -0.89
CA LEU A 117 25.03 -2.68 -1.09
C LEU A 117 25.47 -3.11 -2.50
N ASP A 118 25.69 -2.15 -3.42
CA ASP A 118 26.03 -2.40 -4.83
C ASP A 118 25.01 -3.32 -5.54
N ILE A 119 23.72 -3.07 -5.29
CA ILE A 119 22.60 -3.82 -5.88
C ILE A 119 21.66 -2.90 -6.67
N ALA A 120 20.60 -3.49 -7.24
CA ALA A 120 19.54 -2.78 -7.96
C ALA A 120 19.98 -2.13 -9.28
N GLU A 121 20.87 -2.78 -10.03
CA GLU A 121 21.20 -2.41 -11.42
C GLU A 121 20.59 -3.38 -12.44
N ASP A 122 20.17 -4.57 -11.99
CA ASP A 122 19.52 -5.58 -12.82
C ASP A 122 17.98 -5.53 -12.62
N PRO A 123 17.19 -5.43 -13.72
CA PRO A 123 15.73 -5.53 -13.70
C PRO A 123 15.18 -6.76 -12.97
N LYS A 124 15.94 -7.85 -12.82
CA LYS A 124 15.55 -9.02 -12.02
C LYS A 124 15.15 -8.67 -10.59
N LEU A 125 15.72 -7.61 -10.00
CA LEU A 125 15.34 -7.19 -8.66
C LEU A 125 13.87 -6.79 -8.57
N TYR A 126 13.35 -6.09 -9.58
CA TYR A 126 11.95 -5.69 -9.65
C TYR A 126 11.04 -6.92 -9.53
N PHE A 127 11.31 -7.94 -10.35
CA PHE A 127 10.51 -9.18 -10.35
C PHE A 127 10.64 -9.98 -9.06
N ALA A 128 11.80 -9.93 -8.39
CA ALA A 128 12.00 -10.55 -7.08
C ALA A 128 11.13 -9.91 -5.98
N PHE A 129 10.76 -8.63 -6.13
CA PHE A 129 9.92 -7.92 -5.15
C PHE A 129 8.42 -7.97 -5.41
N VAL A 130 7.97 -8.34 -6.63
CA VAL A 130 6.53 -8.45 -6.94
C VAL A 130 5.76 -9.31 -5.93
N PRO A 131 6.26 -10.48 -5.48
CA PRO A 131 5.56 -11.25 -4.45
C PRO A 131 5.41 -10.51 -3.11
N PHE A 132 6.37 -9.68 -2.71
CA PHE A 132 6.26 -8.88 -1.49
C PHE A 132 5.23 -7.74 -1.62
N MET A 133 5.08 -7.18 -2.82
CA MET A 133 4.03 -6.19 -3.09
C MET A 133 2.63 -6.81 -2.96
N LEU A 134 2.44 -8.05 -3.43
CA LEU A 134 1.22 -8.83 -3.22
C LEU A 134 1.02 -9.20 -1.75
N LEU A 135 2.11 -9.57 -1.05
CA LEU A 135 2.09 -9.97 0.35
C LEU A 135 1.50 -8.87 1.24
N GLY A 136 1.80 -7.60 0.97
CA GLY A 136 1.23 -6.49 1.73
C GLY A 136 -0.30 -6.47 1.68
N GLY A 137 -0.90 -6.58 0.49
CA GLY A 137 -2.36 -6.64 0.38
C GLY A 137 -2.96 -7.91 1.01
N ALA A 138 -2.27 -9.05 0.87
CA ALA A 138 -2.70 -10.31 1.45
C ALA A 138 -2.67 -10.31 2.99
N LEU A 139 -1.60 -9.79 3.61
CA LEU A 139 -1.51 -9.63 5.05
C LEU A 139 -2.50 -8.58 5.58
N ARG A 140 -2.76 -7.51 4.82
CA ARG A 140 -3.83 -6.57 5.18
C ARG A 140 -5.21 -7.23 5.16
N THR A 141 -5.43 -8.20 4.28
CA THR A 141 -6.66 -9.00 4.24
C THR A 141 -6.78 -9.95 5.45
N VAL A 142 -5.65 -10.46 5.97
CA VAL A 142 -5.62 -11.22 7.23
C VAL A 142 -6.08 -10.36 8.41
N GLU A 143 -5.75 -9.07 8.38
CA GLU A 143 -6.26 -8.11 9.36
C GLU A 143 -7.75 -7.86 9.17
N ASP A 144 -8.24 -7.64 7.95
CA ASP A 144 -9.69 -7.50 7.72
C ASP A 144 -10.44 -8.78 8.20
N ALA A 145 -9.82 -9.97 8.07
CA ALA A 145 -10.37 -11.23 8.58
C ALA A 145 -10.45 -11.28 10.12
N THR A 146 -9.52 -10.59 10.78
CA THR A 146 -9.45 -10.45 12.23
C THR A 146 -10.59 -9.56 12.71
N ASP A 147 -10.87 -8.45 12.02
CA ASP A 147 -12.02 -7.59 12.32
C ASP A 147 -13.34 -8.37 12.24
N ARG A 148 -13.54 -9.14 11.16
CA ARG A 148 -14.73 -10.01 11.01
C ARG A 148 -14.86 -11.05 12.11
N ALA A 149 -13.74 -11.59 12.59
CA ALA A 149 -13.77 -12.53 13.71
C ALA A 149 -14.22 -11.84 15.01
N VAL A 150 -13.72 -10.63 15.28
CA VAL A 150 -14.11 -9.82 16.45
C VAL A 150 -15.58 -9.45 16.39
N ASP A 151 -16.08 -9.01 15.22
CA ASP A 151 -17.50 -8.71 14.97
C ASP A 151 -18.39 -9.94 15.25
N ALA A 152 -17.90 -11.13 14.90
CA ALA A 152 -18.57 -12.41 15.15
C ALA A 152 -18.42 -12.93 16.60
N GLY A 153 -17.76 -12.19 17.49
CA GLY A 153 -17.51 -12.60 18.88
C GLY A 153 -16.49 -13.73 19.02
N VAL A 154 -15.64 -13.94 18.00
CA VAL A 154 -14.60 -14.97 17.97
C VAL A 154 -13.23 -14.32 18.21
N THR A 155 -12.40 -14.96 19.04
CA THR A 155 -11.03 -14.50 19.26
C THR A 155 -10.20 -14.67 17.98
N PRO A 156 -9.63 -13.59 17.42
CA PRO A 156 -8.82 -13.68 16.22
C PRO A 156 -7.43 -14.25 16.52
N ILE A 157 -6.71 -14.70 15.48
CA ILE A 157 -5.34 -15.23 15.65
C ILE A 157 -4.34 -14.12 15.95
N VAL A 158 -4.55 -12.92 15.38
CA VAL A 158 -3.65 -11.78 15.54
C VAL A 158 -4.37 -10.67 16.28
N GLU A 159 -4.22 -10.62 17.60
CA GLU A 159 -4.85 -9.59 18.43
C GLU A 159 -4.01 -8.30 18.50
N TYR A 160 -4.66 -7.21 18.88
CA TYR A 160 -3.98 -5.98 19.28
C TYR A 160 -3.04 -6.27 20.47
N PRO A 161 -1.78 -5.79 20.47
CA PRO A 161 -1.21 -4.78 19.57
C PRO A 161 -0.58 -5.32 18.29
N LEU A 162 -0.45 -6.63 18.11
CA LEU A 162 0.25 -7.20 16.94
C LEU A 162 -0.50 -6.96 15.63
N SER A 163 -1.84 -6.91 15.64
CA SER A 163 -2.64 -6.60 14.46
C SER A 163 -2.25 -5.26 13.83
N SER A 164 -1.83 -4.28 14.64
CA SER A 164 -1.41 -2.96 14.15
C SER A 164 -0.25 -3.00 13.14
N LEU A 165 0.60 -4.05 13.18
CA LEU A 165 1.71 -4.22 12.23
C LEU A 165 1.24 -4.56 10.81
N ILE A 166 0.01 -5.06 10.66
CA ILE A 166 -0.59 -5.41 9.38
C ILE A 166 -1.76 -4.48 9.00
N ILE A 167 -1.94 -3.38 9.74
CA ILE A 167 -2.91 -2.31 9.43
C ILE A 167 -2.26 -1.25 8.54
N SER A 168 -3.05 -0.65 7.65
CA SER A 168 -2.59 0.48 6.84
C SER A 168 -2.50 1.76 7.67
N PRO A 169 -1.41 2.55 7.56
CA PRO A 169 -0.27 2.38 6.65
C PRO A 169 0.93 1.65 7.27
N VAL A 170 0.88 1.26 8.55
CA VAL A 170 2.00 0.59 9.26
C VAL A 170 2.52 -0.63 8.48
N ILE A 171 1.63 -1.36 7.82
CA ILE A 171 1.97 -2.53 6.99
C ILE A 171 2.97 -2.23 5.87
N TYR A 172 2.98 -1.01 5.30
CA TYR A 172 3.99 -0.65 4.30
C TYR A 172 5.40 -0.71 4.90
N GLY A 173 5.56 -0.20 6.13
CA GLY A 173 6.81 -0.30 6.88
C GLY A 173 7.15 -1.74 7.27
N THR A 174 6.17 -2.51 7.74
CA THR A 174 6.35 -3.92 8.11
C THR A 174 6.84 -4.77 6.95
N VAL A 175 6.16 -4.68 5.79
CA VAL A 175 6.52 -5.43 4.58
C VAL A 175 7.84 -4.92 4.01
N PHE A 176 8.11 -3.61 4.07
CA PHE A 176 9.40 -3.06 3.68
C PHE A 176 10.54 -3.64 4.52
N LEU A 177 10.43 -3.64 5.85
CA LEU A 177 11.46 -4.18 6.74
C LEU A 177 11.64 -5.69 6.54
N LEU A 178 10.54 -6.43 6.36
CA LEU A 178 10.59 -7.85 6.03
C LEU A 178 11.31 -8.11 4.70
N THR A 179 10.96 -7.35 3.66
CA THR A 179 11.56 -7.46 2.33
C THR A 179 13.05 -7.13 2.39
N LEU A 180 13.42 -6.06 3.11
CA LEU A 180 14.80 -5.66 3.30
C LEU A 180 15.60 -6.72 4.06
N LEU A 181 15.04 -7.28 5.14
CA LEU A 181 15.68 -8.35 5.92
C LEU A 181 15.94 -9.57 5.04
N VAL A 182 14.94 -10.01 4.26
CA VAL A 182 15.08 -11.14 3.34
C VAL A 182 16.13 -10.85 2.28
N LEU A 183 16.09 -9.66 1.67
CA LEU A 183 17.05 -9.24 0.65
C LEU A 183 18.47 -9.29 1.19
N VAL A 184 18.74 -8.64 2.33
CA VAL A 184 20.07 -8.58 2.95
C VAL A 184 20.56 -9.98 3.31
N ALA A 185 19.68 -10.82 3.87
CA ALA A 185 20.02 -12.21 4.17
C ALA A 185 20.36 -13.01 2.90
N CYS A 186 19.58 -12.85 1.82
CA CYS A 186 19.87 -13.51 0.54
C CYS A 186 21.18 -13.02 -0.08
N VAL A 187 21.48 -11.72 -0.04
CA VAL A 187 22.75 -11.16 -0.51
C VAL A 187 23.93 -11.75 0.28
N ASP A 188 23.85 -11.77 1.62
CA ASP A 188 24.88 -12.38 2.47
C ASP A 188 25.07 -13.88 2.21
N LEU A 189 23.98 -14.63 2.02
CA LEU A 189 24.04 -16.07 1.70
C LEU A 189 24.65 -16.34 0.32
N GLU A 190 24.38 -15.50 -0.68
CA GLU A 190 25.00 -15.61 -2.00
C GLU A 190 26.50 -15.29 -1.92
N GLN A 191 26.89 -14.24 -1.20
CA GLN A 191 28.31 -13.89 -1.00
C GLN A 191 29.10 -15.01 -0.30
N ARG A 192 28.44 -15.79 0.56
CA ARG A 192 29.02 -16.98 1.22
C ARG A 192 28.99 -18.24 0.37
N GLY A 193 28.39 -18.20 -0.83
CA GLY A 193 28.26 -19.36 -1.73
C GLY A 193 27.24 -20.40 -1.26
N VAL A 194 26.27 -20.03 -0.41
CA VAL A 194 25.22 -20.94 0.08
C VAL A 194 24.07 -21.06 -0.93
N ILE A 195 23.79 -20.00 -1.69
CA ILE A 195 22.78 -19.96 -2.74
C ILE A 195 23.37 -19.39 -4.03
N ASP A 196 22.83 -19.78 -5.19
CA ASP A 196 23.37 -19.33 -6.48
C ASP A 196 22.89 -17.93 -6.91
N SER A 197 21.73 -17.49 -6.41
CA SER A 197 21.10 -16.25 -6.85
C SER A 197 20.24 -15.64 -5.74
N TYR A 198 20.60 -14.45 -5.29
CA TYR A 198 19.80 -13.71 -4.33
C TYR A 198 18.46 -13.25 -4.94
N TYR A 199 18.40 -12.91 -6.24
CA TYR A 199 17.15 -12.55 -6.92
C TYR A 199 16.11 -13.67 -6.85
N ARG A 200 16.51 -14.88 -7.27
CA ARG A 200 15.62 -16.05 -7.32
C ARG A 200 15.16 -16.45 -5.92
N THR A 201 16.08 -16.46 -4.96
CA THR A 201 15.77 -16.87 -3.58
C THR A 201 14.88 -15.85 -2.89
N THR A 202 15.13 -14.54 -3.07
CA THR A 202 14.26 -13.48 -2.55
C THR A 202 12.84 -13.61 -3.10
N GLY A 203 12.70 -13.75 -4.42
CA GLY A 203 11.39 -13.94 -5.05
C GLY A 203 10.68 -15.23 -4.59
N ALA A 204 11.42 -16.31 -4.41
CA ALA A 204 10.86 -17.58 -3.90
C ALA A 204 10.36 -17.46 -2.46
N ILE A 205 11.09 -16.78 -1.58
CA ILE A 205 10.66 -16.53 -0.19
C ILE A 205 9.40 -15.66 -0.17
N GLY A 206 9.38 -14.58 -0.95
CA GLY A 206 8.18 -13.74 -1.08
C GLY A 206 6.98 -14.54 -1.61
N GLY A 207 7.19 -15.37 -2.63
CA GLY A 207 6.16 -16.27 -3.17
C GLY A 207 5.64 -17.28 -2.14
N ALA A 208 6.53 -17.84 -1.32
CA ALA A 208 6.14 -18.72 -0.23
C ALA A 208 5.29 -17.99 0.84
N PHE A 209 5.65 -16.75 1.20
CA PHE A 209 4.83 -15.96 2.13
C PHE A 209 3.44 -15.66 1.57
N VAL A 210 3.32 -15.29 0.29
CA VAL A 210 2.02 -15.11 -0.36
C VAL A 210 1.22 -16.40 -0.33
N ALA A 211 1.83 -17.53 -0.72
CA ALA A 211 1.15 -18.83 -0.75
C ALA A 211 0.64 -19.24 0.64
N VAL A 212 1.45 -19.11 1.69
CA VAL A 212 1.05 -19.38 3.08
C VAL A 212 -0.10 -18.49 3.51
N THR A 213 -0.05 -17.20 3.17
CA THR A 213 -1.11 -16.24 3.51
C THR A 213 -2.43 -16.58 2.81
N LEU A 214 -2.40 -16.93 1.53
CA LEU A 214 -3.58 -17.35 0.77
C LEU A 214 -4.16 -18.68 1.26
N LEU A 215 -3.29 -19.64 1.63
CA LEU A 215 -3.72 -20.90 2.25
C LEU A 215 -4.44 -20.64 3.57
N TYR A 216 -3.91 -19.73 4.40
CA TYR A 216 -4.55 -19.33 5.63
C TYR A 216 -5.93 -18.68 5.39
N LEU A 217 -6.03 -17.69 4.49
CA LEU A 217 -7.31 -17.03 4.18
C LEU A 217 -8.34 -18.01 3.62
N THR A 218 -7.90 -18.95 2.77
CA THR A 218 -8.74 -20.02 2.23
C THR A 218 -9.21 -20.96 3.34
N PHE A 219 -8.32 -21.34 4.26
CA PHE A 219 -8.69 -22.13 5.43
C PHE A 219 -9.76 -21.41 6.28
N VAL A 220 -9.60 -20.11 6.54
CA VAL A 220 -10.59 -19.31 7.26
C VAL A 220 -11.94 -19.32 6.52
N ALA A 221 -11.96 -19.02 5.23
CA ALA A 221 -13.18 -18.98 4.43
C ALA A 221 -13.89 -20.33 4.28
N LEU A 222 -13.18 -21.46 4.46
CA LEU A 222 -13.77 -22.80 4.40
C LEU A 222 -14.21 -23.34 5.77
N THR A 223 -13.74 -22.75 6.87
CA THR A 223 -13.95 -23.30 8.22
C THR A 223 -14.68 -22.37 9.18
N ARG A 224 -14.82 -21.07 8.84
CA ARG A 224 -15.40 -20.05 9.70
C ARG A 224 -16.63 -19.44 9.04
N GLU A 225 -17.68 -19.22 9.83
CA GLU A 225 -18.96 -18.68 9.34
C GLU A 225 -18.89 -17.20 8.95
N TYR A 226 -17.90 -16.46 9.48
CA TYR A 226 -17.72 -15.02 9.22
C TYR A 226 -16.94 -14.71 7.92
N ALA A 227 -16.55 -15.73 7.15
CA ALA A 227 -15.84 -15.58 5.88
C ALA A 227 -16.43 -16.54 4.84
N THR A 228 -16.42 -16.17 3.56
CA THR A 228 -16.99 -16.99 2.48
C THR A 228 -16.21 -16.80 1.20
N LEU A 229 -15.86 -17.91 0.54
CA LEU A 229 -15.05 -17.86 -0.68
C LEU A 229 -15.91 -17.55 -1.92
N TYR A 230 -15.61 -16.44 -2.59
CA TYR A 230 -16.16 -15.98 -3.86
C TYR A 230 -15.07 -15.91 -4.95
N PRO A 231 -14.70 -17.04 -5.58
CA PRO A 231 -13.64 -17.06 -6.59
C PRO A 231 -13.93 -16.20 -7.83
N SER A 232 -15.22 -15.92 -8.09
CA SER A 232 -15.67 -15.06 -9.19
C SER A 232 -15.05 -13.66 -9.12
N VAL A 233 -14.87 -13.10 -7.93
CA VAL A 233 -14.24 -11.79 -7.73
C VAL A 233 -12.79 -11.83 -8.21
N LEU A 234 -11.97 -12.74 -7.67
CA LEU A 234 -10.57 -12.89 -8.06
C LEU A 234 -10.42 -13.13 -9.57
N ILE A 235 -11.20 -14.05 -10.13
CA ILE A 235 -11.14 -14.40 -11.55
C ILE A 235 -11.48 -13.18 -12.40
N THR A 236 -12.55 -12.46 -12.07
CA THR A 236 -13.01 -11.30 -12.83
C THR A 236 -12.02 -10.14 -12.71
N THR A 237 -11.52 -9.84 -11.51
CA THR A 237 -10.51 -8.80 -11.29
C THR A 237 -9.25 -9.06 -12.08
N VAL A 238 -8.66 -10.26 -11.94
CA VAL A 238 -7.42 -10.62 -12.64
C VAL A 238 -7.63 -10.66 -14.15
N MET A 239 -8.75 -11.20 -14.63
CA MET A 239 -9.05 -11.26 -16.07
C MET A 239 -9.15 -9.86 -16.68
N LEU A 240 -9.96 -8.98 -16.11
CA LEU A 240 -10.17 -7.62 -16.62
C LEU A 240 -8.89 -6.79 -16.51
N ALA A 241 -8.21 -6.82 -15.37
CA ALA A 241 -6.96 -6.09 -15.18
C ALA A 241 -5.88 -6.55 -16.17
N SER A 242 -5.76 -7.86 -16.41
CA SER A 242 -4.81 -8.41 -17.38
C SER A 242 -5.17 -8.05 -18.82
N ALA A 243 -6.46 -8.14 -19.18
CA ALA A 243 -6.93 -7.77 -20.51
C ALA A 243 -6.70 -6.28 -20.82
N LEU A 244 -7.03 -5.39 -19.88
CA LEU A 244 -6.83 -3.95 -20.01
C LEU A 244 -5.35 -3.59 -20.09
N SER A 245 -4.52 -4.14 -19.20
CA SER A 245 -3.08 -3.83 -19.16
C SER A 245 -2.35 -4.35 -20.39
N TYR A 246 -2.65 -5.58 -20.81
CA TYR A 246 -2.09 -6.13 -22.04
C TYR A 246 -2.58 -5.38 -23.28
N GLY A 247 -3.86 -4.99 -23.32
CA GLY A 247 -4.43 -4.16 -24.37
C GLY A 247 -3.72 -2.81 -24.50
N LEU A 248 -3.51 -2.11 -23.39
CA LEU A 248 -2.75 -0.85 -23.35
C LEU A 248 -1.29 -1.05 -23.78
N TYR A 249 -0.64 -2.10 -23.26
CA TYR A 249 0.74 -2.42 -23.61
C TYR A 249 0.89 -2.65 -25.13
N ARG A 250 0.00 -3.43 -25.74
CA ARG A 250 -0.01 -3.70 -27.20
C ARG A 250 -0.36 -2.45 -28.01
N LEU A 251 -1.24 -1.59 -27.49
CA LEU A 251 -1.56 -0.29 -28.09
C LEU A 251 -0.30 0.60 -28.12
N PHE A 252 0.45 0.67 -27.01
CA PHE A 252 1.69 1.43 -26.96
C PHE A 252 2.77 0.84 -27.87
N GLU A 253 2.97 -0.47 -27.92
CA GLU A 253 3.89 -1.09 -28.89
C GLU A 253 3.56 -0.70 -30.33
N SER A 254 2.26 -0.59 -30.67
CA SER A 254 1.81 -0.36 -32.05
C SER A 254 1.88 1.12 -32.46
N TYR A 255 1.51 2.04 -31.56
CA TYR A 255 1.34 3.46 -31.91
C TYR A 255 2.40 4.37 -31.30
N ARG A 256 2.99 3.98 -30.17
CA ARG A 256 3.92 4.80 -29.38
C ARG A 256 4.97 3.92 -28.68
N PRO A 257 5.80 3.16 -29.43
CA PRO A 257 6.70 2.16 -28.83
C PRO A 257 7.70 2.74 -27.83
N ALA A 258 8.04 4.03 -27.97
CA ALA A 258 8.87 4.76 -27.02
C ALA A 258 8.38 4.69 -25.56
N LEU A 259 7.07 4.49 -25.31
CA LEU A 259 6.51 4.34 -23.97
C LEU A 259 6.90 3.02 -23.30
N ASN A 260 7.13 1.96 -24.09
CA ASN A 260 7.47 0.64 -23.56
C ASN A 260 8.97 0.35 -23.64
N ASN A 261 9.72 1.02 -24.51
CA ASN A 261 11.12 0.68 -24.78
C ASN A 261 12.03 0.75 -23.54
N GLY A 262 11.82 1.74 -22.66
CA GLY A 262 12.64 1.87 -21.45
C GLY A 262 12.31 0.83 -20.38
N THR A 263 11.02 0.58 -20.14
CA THR A 263 10.58 -0.28 -19.02
C THR A 263 10.31 -1.73 -19.41
N GLY A 264 10.08 -2.04 -20.69
CA GLY A 264 9.65 -3.36 -21.15
C GLY A 264 8.48 -3.93 -20.34
N TYR A 265 8.60 -5.18 -19.89
CA TYR A 265 7.60 -5.86 -19.07
C TYR A 265 7.41 -5.27 -17.67
N ILE A 266 8.35 -4.47 -17.16
CA ILE A 266 8.15 -3.76 -15.89
C ILE A 266 7.00 -2.76 -16.05
N GLY A 267 6.96 -2.02 -17.16
CA GLY A 267 5.87 -1.08 -17.45
C GLY A 267 4.51 -1.77 -17.54
N LEU A 268 4.45 -2.96 -18.15
CA LEU A 268 3.23 -3.78 -18.14
C LEU A 268 2.77 -4.13 -16.72
N LEU A 269 3.69 -4.52 -15.84
CA LEU A 269 3.36 -4.88 -14.45
C LEU A 269 2.98 -3.66 -13.60
N VAL A 270 3.56 -2.49 -13.84
CA VAL A 270 3.13 -1.23 -13.22
C VAL A 270 1.67 -0.95 -13.57
N ILE A 271 1.33 -0.96 -14.87
CA ILE A 271 -0.04 -0.74 -15.34
C ILE A 271 -0.96 -1.82 -14.76
N TRP A 272 -0.53 -3.09 -14.74
CA TRP A 272 -1.30 -4.20 -14.19
C TRP A 272 -1.59 -4.05 -12.69
N GLY A 273 -0.62 -3.60 -11.88
CA GLY A 273 -0.86 -3.35 -10.46
C GLY A 273 -1.93 -2.30 -10.21
N HIS A 274 -1.90 -1.20 -10.98
CA HIS A 274 -2.94 -0.17 -10.92
C HIS A 274 -4.28 -0.60 -11.55
N ALA A 275 -4.26 -1.50 -12.54
CA ALA A 275 -5.45 -2.08 -13.12
C ALA A 275 -6.16 -3.02 -12.14
N ILE A 276 -5.42 -3.85 -11.38
CA ILE A 276 -5.97 -4.70 -10.32
C ILE A 276 -6.72 -3.84 -9.30
N ASP A 277 -6.10 -2.74 -8.87
CA ASP A 277 -6.70 -1.78 -7.93
C ASP A 277 -7.96 -1.10 -8.49
N GLY A 278 -7.86 -0.56 -9.71
CA GLY A 278 -8.99 0.10 -10.36
C GLY A 278 -10.17 -0.85 -10.61
N VAL A 279 -9.90 -2.07 -11.07
CA VAL A 279 -10.95 -3.06 -11.33
C VAL A 279 -11.55 -3.56 -10.02
N ALA A 280 -10.75 -3.84 -8.99
CA ALA A 280 -11.27 -4.22 -7.68
C ALA A 280 -12.21 -3.14 -7.14
N ASN A 281 -11.83 -1.86 -7.19
CA ASN A 281 -12.68 -0.75 -6.78
C ASN A 281 -14.01 -0.71 -7.55
N VAL A 282 -13.98 -0.85 -8.88
CA VAL A 282 -15.20 -0.90 -9.70
C VAL A 282 -16.09 -2.07 -9.29
N LEU A 283 -15.52 -3.26 -9.13
CA LEU A 283 -16.31 -4.44 -8.78
C LEU A 283 -16.92 -4.33 -7.38
N LEU A 284 -16.16 -3.82 -6.42
CA LEU A 284 -16.58 -3.73 -5.02
C LEU A 284 -17.60 -2.60 -4.79
N ALA A 285 -17.49 -1.49 -5.52
CA ALA A 285 -18.43 -0.39 -5.38
C ALA A 285 -19.74 -0.61 -6.13
N ASP A 286 -19.69 -1.16 -7.36
CA ASP A 286 -20.83 -1.13 -8.28
C ASP A 286 -21.36 -2.52 -8.70
N TRP A 287 -20.60 -3.62 -8.52
CA TRP A 287 -20.93 -4.92 -9.15
C TRP A 287 -21.00 -6.11 -8.17
N LEU A 288 -20.96 -5.89 -6.85
CA LEU A 288 -21.05 -6.98 -5.87
C LEU A 288 -22.37 -7.76 -5.99
N ASP A 289 -23.49 -7.08 -6.22
CA ASP A 289 -24.79 -7.71 -6.42
C ASP A 289 -24.80 -8.63 -7.64
N ALA A 290 -24.22 -8.17 -8.76
CA ALA A 290 -24.09 -8.97 -9.98
C ALA A 290 -23.21 -10.21 -9.79
N LEU A 291 -22.25 -10.13 -8.86
CA LEU A 291 -21.37 -11.23 -8.48
C LEU A 291 -21.93 -12.10 -7.33
N ASN A 292 -23.13 -11.78 -6.81
CA ASN A 292 -23.76 -12.41 -5.64
C ASN A 292 -22.88 -12.39 -4.37
N VAL A 293 -22.19 -11.28 -4.15
CA VAL A 293 -21.34 -11.07 -2.96
C VAL A 293 -22.06 -10.13 -2.00
N PRO A 294 -22.55 -10.60 -0.83
CA PRO A 294 -23.34 -9.80 0.10
C PRO A 294 -22.44 -8.96 1.02
N LEU A 295 -21.60 -8.12 0.41
CA LEU A 295 -20.71 -7.19 1.12
C LEU A 295 -21.10 -5.74 0.82
N THR A 296 -20.77 -4.86 1.76
CA THR A 296 -20.86 -3.41 1.56
C THR A 296 -19.45 -2.83 1.52
N TYR A 297 -19.14 -2.08 0.47
CA TYR A 297 -17.84 -1.45 0.27
C TYR A 297 -17.89 0.04 0.63
N TYR A 298 -16.82 0.52 1.26
CA TYR A 298 -16.61 1.93 1.56
C TYR A 298 -15.17 2.33 1.18
N PRO A 299 -14.96 3.41 0.41
CA PRO A 299 -13.63 3.93 0.12
C PRO A 299 -12.86 4.30 1.40
N LYS A 300 -11.60 3.87 1.52
CA LYS A 300 -10.71 4.30 2.63
C LYS A 300 -9.84 5.54 2.31
N HIS A 301 -9.82 5.98 1.05
CA HIS A 301 -8.97 7.09 0.59
C HIS A 301 -9.80 8.29 0.11
N PRO A 302 -9.50 9.52 0.56
CA PRO A 302 -10.23 10.73 0.15
C PRO A 302 -10.27 10.93 -1.37
N ALA A 303 -9.18 10.58 -2.07
CA ALA A 303 -9.13 10.71 -3.53
C ALA A 303 -10.13 9.80 -4.26
N ASN A 304 -10.42 8.61 -3.71
CA ASN A 304 -11.39 7.70 -4.30
C ASN A 304 -12.82 8.21 -4.07
N GLU A 305 -13.12 8.59 -2.83
CA GLU A 305 -14.39 9.21 -2.44
C GLU A 305 -14.71 10.43 -3.31
N PHE A 306 -13.75 11.34 -3.49
CA PHE A 306 -13.91 12.51 -4.36
C PHE A 306 -14.25 12.15 -5.81
N ILE A 307 -13.61 11.14 -6.39
CA ILE A 307 -13.88 10.73 -7.78
C ILE A 307 -15.30 10.16 -7.91
N ILE A 308 -15.76 9.39 -6.93
CA ILE A 308 -17.11 8.82 -6.91
C ILE A 308 -18.14 9.94 -6.77
N GLU A 309 -17.97 10.84 -5.80
CA GLU A 309 -18.87 11.99 -5.58
C GLU A 309 -18.96 12.91 -6.81
N ALA A 310 -17.81 13.22 -7.42
CA ALA A 310 -17.78 14.02 -8.64
C ALA A 310 -18.48 13.31 -9.81
N THR A 311 -18.37 11.99 -9.89
CA THR A 311 -19.05 11.18 -10.91
C THR A 311 -20.56 11.17 -10.67
N GLU A 312 -21.01 11.00 -9.43
CA GLU A 312 -22.43 11.08 -9.07
C GLU A 312 -23.05 12.43 -9.41
N ALA A 313 -22.30 13.52 -9.25
CA ALA A 313 -22.75 14.87 -9.58
C ALA A 313 -22.83 15.13 -11.09
N LEU A 314 -21.97 14.50 -11.89
CA LEU A 314 -21.81 14.80 -13.33
C LEU A 314 -22.48 13.77 -14.25
N GLN A 315 -22.52 12.50 -13.84
CA GLN A 315 -22.97 11.40 -14.66
C GLN A 315 -24.51 11.33 -14.66
N PRO A 316 -25.17 11.17 -15.82
CA PRO A 316 -26.63 11.02 -15.87
C PRO A 316 -27.10 9.84 -15.03
N ALA A 317 -28.17 10.01 -14.26
CA ALA A 317 -28.70 8.99 -13.36
C ALA A 317 -29.01 7.65 -14.06
N SER A 318 -29.47 7.68 -15.31
CA SER A 318 -29.71 6.47 -16.10
C SER A 318 -28.43 5.70 -16.43
N LEU A 319 -27.29 6.39 -16.56
CA LEU A 319 -26.00 5.78 -16.80
C LEU A 319 -25.42 5.24 -15.49
N SER A 320 -25.51 5.98 -14.39
CA SER A 320 -25.10 5.49 -13.06
C SER A 320 -25.86 4.24 -12.64
N ALA A 321 -27.16 4.17 -12.90
CA ALA A 321 -27.95 2.96 -12.65
C ALA A 321 -27.56 1.76 -13.55
N ALA A 322 -26.96 2.01 -14.72
CA ALA A 322 -26.64 0.95 -15.69
C ALA A 322 -25.23 0.41 -15.54
N ILE A 323 -24.25 1.27 -15.21
CA ILE A 323 -22.83 0.90 -15.18
C ILE A 323 -22.14 1.21 -13.85
N GLY A 324 -22.79 1.92 -12.93
CA GLY A 324 -22.16 2.39 -11.69
C GLY A 324 -21.39 3.71 -11.85
N THR A 325 -20.70 4.13 -10.80
CA THR A 325 -20.03 5.44 -10.70
C THR A 325 -18.51 5.35 -10.54
N SER A 326 -17.94 4.15 -10.44
CA SER A 326 -16.52 3.98 -10.09
C SER A 326 -15.59 3.78 -11.29
N TRP A 327 -16.11 3.64 -12.52
CA TRP A 327 -15.28 3.48 -13.73
C TRP A 327 -14.26 4.61 -13.97
N PRO A 328 -14.56 5.89 -13.68
CA PRO A 328 -13.59 6.96 -13.80
C PRO A 328 -12.33 6.73 -12.96
N PHE A 329 -12.45 6.10 -11.78
CA PHE A 329 -11.29 5.75 -10.95
C PHE A 329 -10.32 4.82 -11.68
N LEU A 330 -10.84 3.75 -12.31
CA LEU A 330 -10.03 2.83 -13.12
C LEU A 330 -9.36 3.56 -14.29
N ILE A 331 -10.08 4.44 -15.00
CA ILE A 331 -9.52 5.21 -16.13
C ILE A 331 -8.38 6.11 -15.65
N VAL A 332 -8.59 6.84 -14.54
CA VAL A 332 -7.56 7.71 -13.94
C VAL A 332 -6.35 6.89 -13.52
N LYS A 333 -6.53 5.74 -12.86
CA LYS A 333 -5.43 4.85 -12.47
C LYS A 333 -4.61 4.38 -13.68
N LEU A 334 -5.26 3.90 -14.74
CA LEU A 334 -4.58 3.46 -15.95
C LEU A 334 -3.86 4.61 -16.67
N ALA A 335 -4.47 5.79 -16.73
CA ALA A 335 -3.87 6.97 -17.34
C ALA A 335 -2.63 7.45 -16.57
N VAL A 336 -2.74 7.55 -15.24
CA VAL A 336 -1.62 7.96 -14.38
C VAL A 336 -0.50 6.93 -14.42
N ALA A 337 -0.81 5.63 -14.33
CA ALA A 337 0.19 4.57 -14.43
C ALA A 337 0.92 4.61 -15.79
N SER A 338 0.17 4.78 -16.88
CA SER A 338 0.75 4.91 -18.23
C SER A 338 1.62 6.15 -18.38
N LEU A 339 1.19 7.29 -17.81
CA LEU A 339 1.97 8.53 -17.79
C LEU A 339 3.27 8.33 -17.03
N VAL A 340 3.21 7.75 -15.83
CA VAL A 340 4.39 7.47 -15.01
C VAL A 340 5.37 6.57 -15.75
N VAL A 341 4.90 5.45 -16.33
CA VAL A 341 5.74 4.54 -17.13
C VAL A 341 6.39 5.28 -18.30
N SER A 342 5.68 6.20 -18.96
CA SER A 342 6.22 6.98 -20.09
C SER A 342 7.39 7.90 -19.73
N LEU A 343 7.56 8.23 -18.44
CA LEU A 343 8.70 9.04 -17.96
C LEU A 343 10.00 8.24 -17.91
N PHE A 344 9.93 6.90 -17.82
CA PHE A 344 11.09 6.02 -17.75
C PHE A 344 11.49 5.56 -19.15
N ASN A 345 11.93 6.51 -19.97
CA ASN A 345 12.48 6.20 -21.29
C ASN A 345 13.81 5.43 -21.17
N GLN A 346 14.32 4.92 -22.30
CA GLN A 346 15.53 4.12 -22.31
C GLN A 346 16.76 4.87 -21.78
N GLU A 347 16.93 6.15 -22.15
CA GLU A 347 18.02 7.01 -21.67
C GLU A 347 18.01 7.13 -20.14
N PHE A 348 16.85 7.38 -19.54
CA PHE A 348 16.69 7.49 -18.09
C PHE A 348 17.01 6.17 -17.35
N ILE A 349 16.62 5.03 -17.94
CA ILE A 349 16.90 3.71 -17.39
C ILE A 349 18.40 3.40 -17.46
N ASP A 350 19.07 3.77 -18.55
CA ASP A 350 20.49 3.55 -18.75
C ASP A 350 21.35 4.48 -17.88
N ASP A 351 20.95 5.75 -17.73
CA ASP A 351 21.67 6.76 -16.95
C ASP A 351 21.54 6.57 -15.44
N SER A 352 20.41 6.02 -14.97
CA SER A 352 20.10 5.93 -13.54
C SER A 352 19.29 4.67 -13.20
N PRO A 353 19.81 3.46 -13.47
CA PRO A 353 19.06 2.20 -13.36
C PRO A 353 18.53 1.95 -11.96
N ARG A 354 19.35 2.22 -10.93
CA ARG A 354 18.98 2.06 -9.51
C ARG A 354 17.83 2.97 -9.11
N TYR A 355 17.87 4.22 -9.54
CA TYR A 355 16.81 5.20 -9.26
C TYR A 355 15.52 4.81 -9.99
N ALA A 356 15.63 4.43 -11.26
CA ALA A 356 14.49 4.02 -12.06
C ALA A 356 13.79 2.78 -11.49
N LEU A 357 14.55 1.74 -11.14
CA LEU A 357 14.01 0.53 -10.53
C LEU A 357 13.33 0.81 -9.19
N LEU A 358 13.95 1.62 -8.32
CA LEU A 358 13.37 1.99 -7.04
C LEU A 358 12.01 2.68 -7.21
N LEU A 359 11.91 3.64 -8.13
CA LEU A 359 10.65 4.34 -8.41
C LEU A 359 9.60 3.41 -9.02
N LEU A 360 9.96 2.56 -9.98
CA LEU A 360 9.05 1.60 -10.58
C LEU A 360 8.52 0.60 -9.54
N ILE A 361 9.39 0.13 -8.63
CA ILE A 361 9.00 -0.70 -7.47
C ILE A 361 7.98 0.04 -6.60
N ALA A 362 8.26 1.29 -6.24
CA ALA A 362 7.41 2.08 -5.37
C ALA A 362 6.03 2.33 -6.01
N VAL A 363 5.99 2.70 -7.30
CA VAL A 363 4.75 2.93 -8.05
C VAL A 363 3.92 1.65 -8.14
N THR A 364 4.53 0.52 -8.50
CA THR A 364 3.82 -0.77 -8.54
C THR A 364 3.27 -1.16 -7.17
N ALA A 365 4.03 -0.94 -6.08
CA ALA A 365 3.57 -1.25 -4.73
C ALA A 365 2.35 -0.41 -4.31
N VAL A 366 2.29 0.86 -4.73
CA VAL A 366 1.16 1.77 -4.46
C VAL A 366 -0.12 1.34 -5.18
N GLY A 367 -0.02 0.73 -6.37
CA GLY A 367 -1.18 0.12 -7.03
C GLY A 367 -1.51 -1.26 -6.48
N LEU A 368 -0.53 -2.17 -6.47
CA LEU A 368 -0.75 -3.58 -6.20
C LEU A 368 -1.09 -3.87 -4.73
N GLY A 369 -0.58 -3.08 -3.78
CA GLY A 369 -0.91 -3.20 -2.35
C GLY A 369 -2.41 -3.08 -2.06
N PRO A 370 -3.03 -1.91 -2.28
CA PRO A 370 -4.47 -1.73 -2.09
C PRO A 370 -5.29 -2.62 -3.03
N GLY A 371 -4.89 -2.76 -4.30
CA GLY A 371 -5.63 -3.61 -5.24
C GLY A 371 -5.67 -5.09 -4.85
N THR A 372 -4.57 -5.63 -4.32
CA THR A 372 -4.53 -7.01 -3.82
C THR A 372 -5.40 -7.16 -2.58
N ARG A 373 -5.37 -6.18 -1.67
CA ARG A 373 -6.22 -6.21 -0.48
C ARG A 373 -7.70 -6.20 -0.86
N ASP A 374 -8.15 -5.22 -1.64
CA ASP A 374 -9.57 -5.06 -1.98
C ASP A 374 -10.08 -6.29 -2.75
N MET A 375 -9.30 -6.77 -3.72
CA MET A 375 -9.61 -8.00 -4.44
C MET A 375 -9.73 -9.22 -3.51
N LEU A 376 -8.75 -9.46 -2.63
CA LEU A 376 -8.75 -10.64 -1.76
C LEU A 376 -9.82 -10.54 -0.68
N ARG A 377 -10.01 -9.37 -0.08
CA ARG A 377 -11.07 -9.12 0.91
C ARG A 377 -12.44 -9.53 0.37
N ALA A 378 -12.81 -9.04 -0.81
CA ALA A 378 -14.08 -9.43 -1.43
C ALA A 378 -14.09 -10.91 -1.88
N THR A 379 -12.96 -11.44 -2.35
CA THR A 379 -12.82 -12.87 -2.70
C THR A 379 -13.07 -13.78 -1.50
N PHE A 380 -12.72 -13.36 -0.29
CA PHE A 380 -12.90 -14.15 0.93
C PHE A 380 -14.14 -13.74 1.74
N GLY A 381 -14.96 -12.82 1.23
CA GLY A 381 -16.20 -12.41 1.91
C GLY A 381 -15.92 -11.66 3.22
N ILE A 382 -14.80 -10.95 3.29
CA ILE A 382 -14.24 -10.34 4.50
C ILE A 382 -14.53 -8.85 4.58
#